data_AF-C0NI93-F1
#
_entry.id   AF-C0NI93-F1
#
_cell.length_a   1.000
_cell.length_b   1.000
_cell.length_c   1.000
_cell.angle_alpha   90.00
_cell.angle_beta   90.00
_cell.angle_gamma   90.00
#
_symmetry.space_group_name_H-M   'P 1'
#
loop_
_entity.id
_entity.type
_entity.pdbx_description
1 polymer ?
#
loop_
_entity_poly.entity_id
_entity_poly.type
_entity_poly.pdbx_seq_one_letter_code
_entity_poly.pdbx_strand_id
1 'polypeptide(L)'
;MGLVTVLSQLMLLGLASSQIVKDPLMERVRDLDGEFAAALPDPQKYTLKTWPAEDITRRGMPPDIAWGGSVNEPQSRFYCRDDFSIYNVTFPDCPEPWLVGHCAKAEMDREASMNLIARLPSGARAAISDLLVVALEKGLVLRHGQGNSALFGGVFRPADSLKMLATAMYHGYPGIPNDDFVKAVAADTCVGDKPAADNLKKDGSYRTAIESGLMIAAYLKIVKPPLDASCMRNQLNVLEPILNKLWDAKTGCPNKVAPKLIQHKSVLFRNGLGELGSDPIQGAKSTEVTKWDKSEGVPEYCWKMAEGKRDDGRVRCTADRLDVYNVTYSDCLDQDPWAICRCNDAQQSLDKMVEYFGRVPAGLRSRVRHLIAFEDNSPGGVRVGPWNIIAIYGDASDSVYMHESGHCTDRDFSRSEAFQKAKAADSCWPSEYSRSNDRELFAELGVAYLYDNSGKTLRERGYDASCLGNELKALGEYVGSEYKKGSKCFKREPNSKIIHPAEAQAGRIEATTMSEEFDGTVEIETFP
;
A
#
# COMPACT_ATOMS: atom_id res chain seq x y z
N MET A 1 41.78 -17.83 -30.35
CA MET A 1 40.66 -18.78 -30.18
C MET A 1 40.23 -18.76 -28.72
N GLY A 2 39.39 -17.79 -28.34
CA GLY A 2 39.04 -17.58 -26.94
C GLY A 2 38.11 -16.39 -26.81
N LEU A 3 36.82 -16.61 -27.08
CA LEU A 3 35.75 -15.63 -26.80
C LEU A 3 34.37 -16.31 -26.79
N VAL A 4 34.32 -17.56 -26.30
CA VAL A 4 33.07 -18.31 -26.09
C VAL A 4 33.07 -18.87 -24.67
N THR A 5 33.05 -18.00 -23.67
CA THR A 5 32.75 -18.40 -22.29
C THR A 5 31.91 -17.39 -21.50
N VAL A 6 31.66 -16.18 -22.01
CA VAL A 6 30.87 -15.18 -21.26
C VAL A 6 29.37 -15.26 -21.54
N LEU A 7 28.94 -15.72 -22.72
CA LEU A 7 27.50 -15.77 -23.05
C LEU A 7 26.72 -16.91 -22.36
N SER A 8 27.39 -17.99 -21.93
CA SER A 8 26.69 -19.12 -21.28
C SER A 8 26.33 -18.88 -19.81
N GLN A 9 26.85 -17.82 -19.18
CA GLN A 9 26.50 -17.48 -17.79
C GLN A 9 25.31 -16.52 -17.67
N LEU A 10 24.96 -15.78 -18.72
CA LEU A 10 23.84 -14.84 -18.68
C LEU A 10 22.49 -15.47 -19.08
N MET A 11 22.48 -16.59 -19.81
CA MET A 11 21.21 -17.28 -20.16
C MET A 11 20.54 -18.03 -19.00
N LEU A 12 21.18 -18.13 -17.83
CA LEU A 12 20.59 -18.79 -16.64
C LEU A 12 19.91 -17.81 -15.67
N LEU A 13 19.92 -16.50 -15.94
CA LEU A 13 19.28 -15.50 -15.09
C LEU A 13 17.84 -15.15 -15.51
N GLY A 14 17.27 -15.88 -16.47
CA GLY A 14 15.83 -15.88 -16.76
C GLY A 14 15.05 -16.67 -15.70
N LEU A 15 15.25 -16.36 -14.41
CA LEU A 15 14.53 -16.99 -13.31
C LEU A 15 13.17 -16.30 -13.18
N ALA A 16 12.16 -16.90 -13.81
CA ALA A 16 10.80 -16.85 -13.31
C ALA A 16 10.85 -16.96 -11.78
N SER A 17 10.38 -15.94 -11.05
CA SER A 17 10.21 -15.88 -9.59
C SER A 17 10.53 -17.22 -8.93
N SER A 18 11.82 -17.47 -8.65
CA SER A 18 12.26 -18.82 -8.29
C SER A 18 11.59 -19.17 -6.98
N GLN A 19 10.58 -20.03 -7.01
CA GLN A 19 9.86 -20.48 -5.82
C GLN A 19 10.90 -20.98 -4.82
N ILE A 20 11.00 -20.30 -3.68
CA ILE A 20 12.00 -20.61 -2.68
C ILE A 20 11.44 -21.76 -1.85
N VAL A 21 11.85 -22.97 -2.19
CA VAL A 21 11.43 -24.17 -1.48
C VAL A 21 12.37 -24.40 -0.29
N LYS A 22 11.82 -24.31 0.93
CA LYS A 22 12.50 -24.61 2.20
C LYS A 22 11.63 -25.54 3.02
N ASP A 23 12.24 -26.42 3.79
CA ASP A 23 11.50 -27.26 4.72
C ASP A 23 11.11 -26.45 5.97
N PRO A 24 9.98 -26.73 6.62
CA PRO A 24 9.68 -26.12 7.91
C PRO A 24 10.38 -26.87 9.05
N LEU A 25 10.96 -26.14 10.00
CA LEU A 25 11.53 -26.70 11.23
C LEU A 25 10.45 -27.40 12.08
N MET A 26 9.26 -26.81 12.12
CA MET A 26 8.10 -27.35 12.83
C MET A 26 6.79 -26.99 12.13
N GLU A 27 5.68 -27.61 12.54
CA GLU A 27 4.38 -27.34 11.92
C GLU A 27 3.95 -25.88 12.12
N ARG A 28 3.95 -25.37 13.36
CA ARG A 28 3.64 -23.97 13.67
C ARG A 28 4.46 -23.49 14.85
N VAL A 29 5.07 -22.30 14.76
CA VAL A 29 5.69 -21.68 15.96
C VAL A 29 4.69 -21.39 17.07
N ARG A 30 3.38 -21.38 16.75
CA ARG A 30 2.27 -21.28 17.71
C ARG A 30 2.21 -22.46 18.68
N ASP A 31 2.76 -23.61 18.31
CA ASP A 31 2.77 -24.79 19.18
C ASP A 31 3.69 -24.58 20.41
N LEU A 32 4.60 -23.59 20.33
CA LEU A 32 5.48 -23.18 21.42
C LEU A 32 4.81 -22.23 22.42
N ASP A 33 3.58 -21.76 22.17
CA ASP A 33 2.94 -20.69 22.96
C ASP A 33 2.77 -21.07 24.44
N GLY A 34 2.53 -22.34 24.75
CA GLY A 34 2.40 -22.82 26.13
C GLY A 34 3.71 -22.70 26.90
N GLU A 35 4.82 -23.03 26.24
CA GLU A 35 6.17 -22.95 26.82
C GLU A 35 6.62 -21.50 26.96
N PHE A 36 6.33 -20.66 25.96
CA PHE A 36 6.55 -19.22 26.08
C PHE A 36 5.78 -18.61 27.25
N ALA A 37 4.50 -18.97 27.42
CA ALA A 37 3.70 -18.46 28.52
C ALA A 37 4.27 -18.85 29.89
N ALA A 38 4.88 -20.04 30.00
CA ALA A 38 5.53 -20.51 31.22
C ALA A 38 6.90 -19.85 31.48
N ALA A 39 7.64 -19.49 30.42
CA ALA A 39 9.00 -18.96 30.54
C ALA A 39 9.06 -17.42 30.57
N LEU A 40 8.03 -16.73 30.07
CA LEU A 40 7.92 -15.28 30.18
C LEU A 40 7.78 -14.86 31.65
N PRO A 41 8.42 -13.77 32.07
CA PRO A 41 8.31 -13.29 33.44
C PRO A 41 6.86 -12.85 33.74
N ASP A 42 6.56 -12.70 35.02
CA ASP A 42 5.33 -12.03 35.43
C ASP A 42 5.27 -10.58 34.91
N PRO A 43 4.05 -10.04 34.67
CA PRO A 43 3.90 -8.67 34.22
C PRO A 43 4.57 -7.69 35.20
N GLN A 44 5.41 -6.81 34.67
CA GLN A 44 5.97 -5.71 35.46
C GLN A 44 4.85 -4.79 35.95
N LYS A 45 5.07 -4.16 37.12
CA LYS A 45 4.20 -3.07 37.56
C LYS A 45 4.29 -1.91 36.58
N TYR A 46 3.18 -1.23 36.37
CA TYR A 46 3.09 -0.06 35.50
C TYR A 46 2.18 1.00 36.14
N THR A 47 2.30 2.23 35.66
CA THR A 47 1.35 3.31 35.97
C THR A 47 0.67 3.79 34.71
N LEU A 48 -0.63 4.06 34.80
CA LEU A 48 -1.44 4.57 33.71
C LEU A 48 -1.85 6.01 34.00
N LYS A 49 -1.68 6.90 33.02
CA LYS A 49 -2.28 8.22 33.02
C LYS A 49 -3.12 8.38 31.76
N THR A 50 -4.44 8.41 31.92
CA THR A 50 -5.37 8.66 30.82
C THR A 50 -5.16 10.06 30.25
N TRP A 51 -5.21 10.18 28.93
CA TRP A 51 -5.24 11.46 28.25
C TRP A 51 -6.63 12.10 28.42
N PRO A 52 -6.70 13.39 28.75
CA PRO A 52 -7.91 14.18 28.58
C PRO A 52 -8.41 14.13 27.12
N ALA A 53 -9.72 14.19 26.89
CA ALA A 53 -10.28 14.17 25.53
C ALA A 53 -9.72 15.29 24.64
N GLU A 54 -9.52 16.48 25.21
CA GLU A 54 -8.87 17.63 24.55
C GLU A 54 -7.43 17.34 24.09
N ASP A 55 -6.68 16.49 24.81
CA ASP A 55 -5.34 16.08 24.41
C ASP A 55 -5.35 15.16 23.19
N ILE A 56 -6.38 14.32 23.04
CA ILE A 56 -6.53 13.45 21.87
C ILE A 56 -6.67 14.31 20.61
N THR A 57 -7.54 15.32 20.64
CA THR A 57 -7.74 16.23 19.52
C THR A 57 -6.52 17.13 19.28
N ARG A 58 -5.97 17.73 20.34
CA ARG A 58 -4.88 18.71 20.23
C ARG A 58 -3.55 18.08 19.83
N ARG A 59 -3.17 16.96 20.45
CA ARG A 59 -1.87 16.31 20.23
C ARG A 59 -1.90 15.37 19.03
N GLY A 60 -3.07 14.88 18.67
CA GLY A 60 -3.24 13.89 17.62
C GLY A 60 -2.99 12.46 18.10
N MET A 61 -2.98 11.53 17.16
CA MET A 61 -2.83 10.10 17.39
C MET A 61 -1.81 9.51 16.42
N PRO A 62 -1.31 8.28 16.65
CA PRO A 62 -0.53 7.56 15.66
C PRO A 62 -1.24 7.49 14.29
N PRO A 63 -0.50 7.51 13.18
CA PRO A 63 -1.06 7.70 11.85
C PRO A 63 -1.78 6.48 11.28
N ASP A 64 -1.69 5.32 11.94
CA ASP A 64 -2.40 4.12 11.52
C ASP A 64 -3.91 4.38 11.53
N ILE A 65 -4.58 3.99 10.43
CA ILE A 65 -5.99 4.26 10.16
C ILE A 65 -6.92 3.79 11.29
N ALA A 66 -6.54 2.76 12.06
CA ALA A 66 -7.35 2.25 13.14
C ALA A 66 -7.40 3.20 14.34
N TRP A 67 -6.38 4.03 14.56
CA TRP A 67 -6.41 5.06 15.61
C TRP A 67 -7.43 6.14 15.30
N GLY A 68 -7.34 6.72 14.10
CA GLY A 68 -8.33 7.69 13.60
C GLY A 68 -9.74 7.09 13.57
N GLY A 69 -9.83 5.87 13.05
CA GLY A 69 -11.04 5.08 12.93
C GLY A 69 -11.73 4.80 14.26
N SER A 70 -10.96 4.56 15.33
CA SER A 70 -11.50 4.25 16.66
C SER A 70 -12.24 5.43 17.30
N VAL A 71 -11.93 6.68 16.93
CA VAL A 71 -12.46 7.89 17.59
C VAL A 71 -13.34 8.72 16.67
N ASN A 72 -12.88 8.96 15.44
CA ASN A 72 -13.41 10.04 14.61
C ASN A 72 -14.30 9.56 13.46
N GLU A 73 -14.34 8.26 13.18
CA GLU A 73 -15.00 7.72 11.98
C GLU A 73 -16.06 6.69 12.36
N PRO A 74 -17.34 7.12 12.54
CA PRO A 74 -18.43 6.22 12.96
C PRO A 74 -18.67 4.99 12.09
N GLN A 75 -18.21 5.03 10.83
CA GLN A 75 -18.33 3.92 9.87
C GLN A 75 -17.15 2.96 9.94
N SER A 76 -16.09 3.29 10.69
CA SER A 76 -14.93 2.42 10.83
C SER A 76 -15.32 1.16 11.60
N ARG A 77 -14.86 0.00 11.12
CA ARG A 77 -15.01 -1.27 11.85
C ARG A 77 -14.33 -1.27 13.22
N PHE A 78 -13.42 -0.32 13.47
CA PHE A 78 -12.73 -0.15 14.74
C PHE A 78 -13.40 0.87 15.67
N TYR A 79 -14.50 1.51 15.24
CA TYR A 79 -15.09 2.64 15.93
C TYR A 79 -15.52 2.31 17.36
N CYS A 80 -15.07 3.14 18.30
CA CYS A 80 -15.24 2.93 19.73
C CYS A 80 -15.71 4.20 20.46
N ARG A 81 -15.25 5.38 20.02
CA ARG A 81 -15.65 6.72 20.49
C ARG A 81 -15.61 6.87 22.01
N ASP A 82 -16.76 6.85 22.67
CA ASP A 82 -16.91 7.10 24.11
C ASP A 82 -16.31 5.96 24.94
N ASP A 83 -16.16 4.77 24.34
CA ASP A 83 -15.49 3.62 24.93
C ASP A 83 -13.97 3.61 24.64
N PHE A 84 -13.46 4.57 23.89
CA PHE A 84 -12.04 4.66 23.55
C PHE A 84 -11.27 5.46 24.60
N SER A 85 -10.10 4.98 24.99
CA SER A 85 -9.20 5.70 25.90
C SER A 85 -7.76 5.59 25.44
N ILE A 86 -7.03 6.70 25.59
CA ILE A 86 -5.59 6.77 25.35
C ILE A 86 -4.87 6.93 26.69
N TYR A 87 -3.82 6.15 26.91
CA TYR A 87 -3.03 6.14 28.14
C TYR A 87 -1.58 6.44 27.84
N ASN A 88 -0.95 7.26 28.68
CA ASN A 88 0.49 7.16 28.90
C ASN A 88 0.75 6.04 29.90
N VAL A 89 1.51 5.04 29.48
CA VAL A 89 1.90 3.89 30.30
C VAL A 89 3.38 4.02 30.62
N THR A 90 3.77 3.99 31.88
CA THR A 90 5.18 4.04 32.30
C THR A 90 5.52 2.85 33.18
N PHE A 91 6.76 2.38 33.09
CA PHE A 91 7.26 1.22 33.83
C PHE A 91 8.45 1.64 34.74
N PRO A 92 8.65 1.01 35.90
CA PRO A 92 9.74 1.39 36.83
C PRO A 92 11.14 1.33 36.22
N ASP A 93 11.36 0.44 35.27
CA ASP A 93 12.63 0.22 34.56
C ASP A 93 12.74 1.06 33.26
N CYS A 94 11.76 1.92 32.99
CA CYS A 94 11.71 2.75 31.79
C CYS A 94 10.92 4.05 32.01
N PRO A 95 11.60 5.20 32.13
CA PRO A 95 10.95 6.46 32.49
C PRO A 95 10.10 7.05 31.35
N GLU A 96 10.36 6.67 30.10
CA GLU A 96 9.63 7.20 28.95
C GLU A 96 8.27 6.52 28.78
N PRO A 97 7.18 7.29 28.59
CA PRO A 97 5.85 6.72 28.44
C PRO A 97 5.66 6.04 27.08
N TRP A 98 4.92 4.93 27.10
CA TRP A 98 4.28 4.36 25.93
C TRP A 98 2.90 4.94 25.76
N LEU A 99 2.48 5.09 24.50
CA LEU A 99 1.11 5.45 24.19
C LEU A 99 0.29 4.19 23.96
N VAL A 100 -0.78 3.99 24.72
CA VAL A 100 -1.66 2.84 24.55
C VAL A 100 -3.09 3.29 24.33
N GLY A 101 -3.66 2.96 23.18
CA GLY A 101 -5.07 3.12 22.85
C GLY A 101 -5.81 1.84 23.19
N HIS A 102 -6.93 1.93 23.90
CA HIS A 102 -7.75 0.77 24.24
C HIS A 102 -9.22 1.11 24.06
N CYS A 103 -9.92 0.23 23.35
CA CYS A 103 -11.36 0.26 23.24
C CYS A 103 -11.99 -0.63 24.32
N ALA A 104 -12.87 -0.09 25.17
CA ALA A 104 -13.52 -0.85 26.23
C ALA A 104 -14.44 -1.98 25.72
N LYS A 105 -14.83 -1.93 24.44
CA LYS A 105 -15.57 -3.00 23.74
C LYS A 105 -14.64 -4.10 23.17
N ALA A 106 -13.32 -3.96 23.28
CA ALA A 106 -12.40 -5.00 22.84
C ALA A 106 -12.57 -6.27 23.65
N GLU A 107 -12.31 -7.43 23.03
CA GLU A 107 -12.46 -8.73 23.69
C GLU A 107 -11.46 -8.92 24.83
N MET A 108 -10.29 -8.29 24.73
CA MET A 108 -9.36 -8.14 25.84
C MET A 108 -9.67 -6.88 26.64
N ASP A 109 -9.83 -7.05 27.95
CA ASP A 109 -9.88 -5.90 28.85
C ASP A 109 -8.53 -5.16 28.91
N ARG A 110 -8.56 -3.95 29.46
CA ARG A 110 -7.40 -3.07 29.56
C ARG A 110 -6.24 -3.73 30.30
N GLU A 111 -6.51 -4.46 31.38
CA GLU A 111 -5.46 -5.05 32.22
C GLU A 111 -4.76 -6.20 31.47
N ALA A 112 -5.52 -7.05 30.79
CA ALA A 112 -4.99 -8.09 29.93
C ALA A 112 -4.11 -7.51 28.81
N SER A 113 -4.52 -6.40 28.18
CA SER A 113 -3.71 -5.70 27.18
C SER A 113 -2.39 -5.16 27.74
N MET A 114 -2.44 -4.48 28.89
CA MET A 114 -1.22 -3.95 29.54
C MET A 114 -0.29 -5.09 29.98
N ASN A 115 -0.86 -6.19 30.46
CA ASN A 115 -0.10 -7.36 30.89
C ASN A 115 0.68 -8.01 29.74
N LEU A 116 0.23 -7.94 28.49
CA LEU A 116 1.01 -8.43 27.35
C LEU A 116 2.31 -7.64 27.18
N ILE A 117 2.24 -6.31 27.12
CA ILE A 117 3.43 -5.49 26.95
C ILE A 117 4.31 -5.55 28.21
N ALA A 118 3.71 -5.58 29.40
CA ALA A 118 4.41 -5.60 30.69
C ALA A 118 5.27 -6.86 30.94
N ARG A 119 5.04 -7.96 30.21
CA ARG A 119 5.85 -9.20 30.30
C ARG A 119 7.14 -9.15 29.48
N LEU A 120 7.24 -8.28 28.49
CA LEU A 120 8.47 -8.12 27.70
C LEU A 120 9.53 -7.39 28.53
N PRO A 121 10.83 -7.66 28.40
CA PRO A 121 11.89 -6.87 29.05
C PRO A 121 11.95 -5.44 28.51
N SER A 122 12.59 -4.51 29.24
CA SER A 122 12.59 -3.09 28.91
C SER A 122 13.06 -2.75 27.50
N GLY A 123 14.13 -3.39 27.01
CA GLY A 123 14.63 -3.11 25.66
C GLY A 123 13.71 -3.65 24.56
N ALA A 124 13.05 -4.80 24.78
CA ALA A 124 12.03 -5.32 23.89
C ALA A 124 10.80 -4.40 23.85
N ARG A 125 10.31 -3.95 25.02
CA ARG A 125 9.21 -2.97 25.07
C ARG A 125 9.58 -1.66 24.39
N ALA A 126 10.84 -1.23 24.48
CA ALA A 126 11.32 0.02 23.87
C ALA A 126 11.21 0.04 22.34
N ALA A 127 11.23 -1.12 21.69
CA ALA A 127 11.02 -1.25 20.25
C ALA A 127 9.57 -0.98 19.81
N ILE A 128 8.63 -0.81 20.75
CA ILE A 128 7.23 -0.49 20.46
C ILE A 128 6.99 0.97 20.83
N SER A 129 6.59 1.79 19.85
CA SER A 129 6.31 3.20 20.05
C SER A 129 4.97 3.41 20.75
N ASP A 130 3.97 2.69 20.25
CA ASP A 130 2.58 2.75 20.67
C ASP A 130 1.87 1.41 20.41
N LEU A 131 0.80 1.17 21.16
CA LEU A 131 -0.04 -0.02 21.07
C LEU A 131 -1.51 0.39 20.98
N LEU A 132 -2.24 -0.13 19.99
CA LEU A 132 -3.68 0.00 19.87
C LEU A 132 -4.36 -1.35 20.09
N VAL A 133 -5.36 -1.39 20.97
CA VAL A 133 -6.25 -2.54 21.13
C VAL A 133 -7.66 -2.17 20.68
N VAL A 134 -8.04 -2.69 19.51
CA VAL A 134 -9.31 -2.41 18.83
C VAL A 134 -10.38 -3.43 19.21
N ALA A 135 -11.64 -3.01 19.10
CA ALA A 135 -12.76 -3.94 19.06
C ALA A 135 -12.87 -4.57 17.67
N LEU A 136 -13.13 -5.87 17.64
CA LEU A 136 -13.42 -6.64 16.43
C LEU A 136 -14.69 -7.47 16.66
N GLU A 137 -15.24 -7.99 15.56
CA GLU A 137 -16.26 -9.03 15.64
C GLU A 137 -15.73 -10.26 16.39
N LYS A 138 -16.59 -10.87 17.20
CA LYS A 138 -16.23 -11.98 18.07
C LYS A 138 -15.62 -13.14 17.28
N GLY A 139 -14.47 -13.63 17.73
CA GLY A 139 -13.74 -14.74 17.12
C GLY A 139 -12.75 -14.31 16.02
N LEU A 140 -12.75 -13.04 15.60
CA LEU A 140 -11.68 -12.50 14.76
C LEU A 140 -10.46 -12.15 15.61
N VAL A 141 -9.27 -12.41 15.05
CA VAL A 141 -7.99 -12.04 15.66
C VAL A 141 -7.20 -11.24 14.64
N LEU A 142 -6.77 -10.05 15.01
CA LEU A 142 -5.96 -9.16 14.17
C LEU A 142 -4.67 -8.80 14.89
N ARG A 143 -3.54 -9.03 14.23
CA ARG A 143 -2.24 -8.48 14.61
C ARG A 143 -1.69 -7.71 13.43
N HIS A 144 -1.43 -6.43 13.63
CA HIS A 144 -0.87 -5.55 12.62
C HIS A 144 0.26 -4.72 13.25
N GLY A 145 1.21 -4.29 12.43
CA GLY A 145 2.25 -3.37 12.86
C GLY A 145 2.71 -2.53 11.69
N GLN A 146 2.98 -1.25 11.98
CA GLN A 146 3.45 -0.27 11.01
C GLN A 146 4.54 0.59 11.68
N GLY A 147 5.78 0.46 11.19
CA GLY A 147 6.94 0.99 11.90
C GLY A 147 7.08 0.34 13.28
N ASN A 148 7.16 1.19 14.32
CA ASN A 148 7.21 0.76 15.72
C ASN A 148 5.82 0.70 16.39
N SER A 149 4.74 0.96 15.64
CA SER A 149 3.36 0.90 16.14
C SER A 149 2.85 -0.55 16.11
N ALA A 150 2.14 -0.97 17.14
CA ALA A 150 1.50 -2.28 17.22
C ALA A 150 -0.02 -2.17 17.34
N LEU A 151 -0.75 -3.06 16.68
CA LEU A 151 -2.21 -3.11 16.72
C LEU A 151 -2.68 -4.54 16.98
N PHE A 152 -3.63 -4.66 17.91
CA PHE A 152 -4.29 -5.91 18.28
C PHE A 152 -5.80 -5.80 18.30
N GLY A 153 -6.48 -6.89 17.92
CA GLY A 153 -7.91 -7.09 18.21
C GLY A 153 -8.23 -8.59 18.34
N GLY A 154 -9.18 -8.93 19.22
CA GLY A 154 -9.49 -10.31 19.62
C GLY A 154 -8.74 -10.74 20.89
N VAL A 155 -8.71 -12.05 21.16
CA VAL A 155 -8.03 -12.63 22.34
C VAL A 155 -6.59 -13.02 22.04
N PHE A 156 -5.66 -12.48 22.82
CA PHE A 156 -4.24 -12.83 22.76
C PHE A 156 -3.78 -13.55 24.03
N ARG A 157 -2.87 -14.49 23.83
CA ARG A 157 -2.18 -15.24 24.88
C ARG A 157 -0.86 -14.54 25.23
N PRO A 158 -0.25 -14.84 26.41
CA PRO A 158 1.00 -14.21 26.82
C PRO A 158 2.12 -14.28 25.77
N ALA A 159 2.24 -15.41 25.06
CA ALA A 159 3.21 -15.61 23.98
C ALA A 159 3.03 -14.65 22.79
N ASP A 160 1.83 -14.10 22.59
CA ASP A 160 1.58 -13.16 21.50
C ASP A 160 2.24 -11.78 21.75
N SER A 161 2.69 -11.49 22.97
CA SER A 161 3.58 -10.35 23.24
C SER A 161 4.92 -10.44 22.50
N LEU A 162 5.47 -11.65 22.34
CA LEU A 162 6.69 -11.88 21.54
C LEU A 162 6.41 -11.72 20.06
N LYS A 163 5.24 -12.16 19.61
CA LYS A 163 4.78 -11.98 18.23
C LYS A 163 4.56 -10.50 17.90
N MET A 164 4.09 -9.70 18.86
CA MET A 164 4.02 -8.24 18.76
C MET A 164 5.41 -7.66 18.50
N LEU A 165 6.37 -8.03 19.34
CA LEU A 165 7.75 -7.57 19.23
C LEU A 165 8.33 -7.96 17.86
N ALA A 166 8.13 -9.21 17.42
CA ALA A 166 8.60 -9.67 16.12
C ALA A 166 8.01 -8.86 14.97
N THR A 167 6.70 -8.59 14.98
CA THR A 167 6.05 -7.76 13.97
C THR A 167 6.55 -6.31 14.00
N ALA A 168 6.75 -5.72 15.18
CA ALA A 168 7.30 -4.36 15.31
C ALA A 168 8.78 -4.28 14.86
N MET A 169 9.59 -5.31 15.12
CA MET A 169 10.99 -5.38 14.68
C MET A 169 11.13 -5.54 13.16
N TYR A 170 10.17 -6.22 12.52
CA TYR A 170 10.17 -6.36 11.07
C TYR A 170 9.94 -5.00 10.37
N HIS A 171 9.04 -4.17 10.90
CA HIS A 171 8.68 -2.89 10.29
C HIS A 171 9.44 -1.67 10.85
N GLY A 172 10.03 -1.77 12.04
CA GLY A 172 10.60 -0.65 12.78
C GLY A 172 11.96 -0.97 13.41
N TYR A 173 12.42 -0.09 14.30
CA TYR A 173 13.75 -0.21 14.95
C TYR A 173 14.00 -1.59 15.60
N PRO A 174 15.21 -2.16 15.45
CA PRO A 174 16.37 -1.65 14.69
C PRO A 174 16.32 -1.94 13.18
N GLY A 175 15.24 -2.54 12.69
CA GLY A 175 15.12 -3.10 11.36
C GLY A 175 15.77 -4.47 11.27
N ILE A 176 15.26 -5.31 10.38
CA ILE A 176 15.93 -6.54 9.97
C ILE A 176 16.74 -6.21 8.71
N PRO A 177 18.05 -6.54 8.65
CA PRO A 177 18.84 -6.38 7.43
C PRO A 177 18.32 -7.37 6.38
N ASN A 178 17.32 -6.95 5.59
CA ASN A 178 16.57 -7.82 4.70
C ASN A 178 17.48 -8.59 3.73
N ASP A 179 18.47 -7.94 3.12
CA ASP A 179 19.41 -8.60 2.20
C ASP A 179 20.21 -9.72 2.87
N ASP A 180 20.63 -9.51 4.12
CA ASP A 180 21.37 -10.52 4.87
C ASP A 180 20.45 -11.66 5.32
N PHE A 181 19.20 -11.35 5.67
CA PHE A 181 18.19 -12.37 5.98
C PHE A 181 17.82 -13.20 4.74
N VAL A 182 17.67 -12.58 3.57
CA VAL A 182 17.42 -13.26 2.29
C VAL A 182 18.55 -14.23 1.98
N LYS A 183 19.82 -13.79 2.09
CA LYS A 183 20.99 -14.67 1.92
C LYS A 183 21.01 -15.80 2.94
N ALA A 184 20.62 -15.52 4.19
CA ALA A 184 20.54 -16.52 5.24
C ALA A 184 19.50 -17.61 4.93
N VAL A 185 18.28 -17.22 4.51
CA VAL A 185 17.25 -18.17 4.07
C VAL A 185 17.76 -19.00 2.89
N ALA A 186 18.44 -18.38 1.92
CA ALA A 186 19.00 -19.10 0.79
C ALA A 186 20.03 -20.16 1.21
N ALA A 187 20.88 -19.85 2.21
CA ALA A 187 21.92 -20.74 2.74
C ALA A 187 21.40 -21.85 3.67
N ASP A 188 20.25 -21.65 4.31
CA ASP A 188 19.64 -22.61 5.23
C ASP A 188 18.82 -23.69 4.52
N THR A 189 18.63 -24.85 5.17
CA THR A 189 17.79 -25.93 4.63
C THR A 189 16.34 -25.82 5.09
N CYS A 190 16.06 -25.08 6.16
CA CYS A 190 14.72 -24.90 6.70
C CYS A 190 14.39 -23.45 7.07
N VAL A 191 13.11 -23.18 7.34
CA VAL A 191 12.60 -21.95 7.97
C VAL A 191 11.79 -22.28 9.22
N GLY A 192 11.41 -21.26 10.01
CA GLY A 192 10.86 -21.46 11.35
C GLY A 192 9.62 -22.35 11.42
N ASP A 193 8.69 -22.25 10.46
CA ASP A 193 7.51 -23.12 10.41
C ASP A 193 6.90 -23.29 9.01
N LYS A 194 5.84 -24.12 8.93
CA LYS A 194 5.14 -24.44 7.69
C LYS A 194 4.52 -23.22 6.99
N PRO A 195 3.80 -22.32 7.67
CA PRO A 195 3.33 -21.07 7.05
C PRO A 195 4.46 -20.24 6.39
N ALA A 196 5.63 -20.15 7.03
CA ALA A 196 6.77 -19.46 6.43
C ALA A 196 7.26 -20.15 5.14
N ALA A 197 7.39 -21.47 5.16
CA ALA A 197 7.79 -22.26 4.00
C ALA A 197 6.79 -22.14 2.84
N ASP A 198 5.49 -22.20 3.15
CA ASP A 198 4.42 -22.11 2.15
C ASP A 198 4.39 -20.72 1.50
N ASN A 199 4.62 -19.63 2.25
CA ASN A 199 4.69 -18.27 1.70
C ASN A 199 5.91 -18.08 0.80
N LEU A 200 7.11 -18.48 1.24
CA LEU A 200 8.32 -18.43 0.40
C LEU A 200 8.17 -19.20 -0.92
N LYS A 201 7.47 -20.35 -0.88
CA LYS A 201 7.17 -21.13 -2.08
C LYS A 201 6.14 -20.45 -2.98
N LYS A 202 5.12 -19.82 -2.39
CA LYS A 202 3.98 -19.22 -3.11
C LYS A 202 4.38 -17.93 -3.83
N ASP A 203 4.96 -16.98 -3.11
CA ASP A 203 5.21 -15.62 -3.58
C ASP A 203 6.62 -15.10 -3.25
N GLY A 204 7.45 -15.89 -2.56
CA GLY A 204 8.79 -15.45 -2.15
C GLY A 204 8.79 -14.46 -1.00
N SER A 205 7.68 -14.26 -0.30
CA SER A 205 7.58 -13.31 0.82
C SER A 205 8.35 -13.80 2.06
N TYR A 206 9.26 -12.96 2.52
CA TYR A 206 10.10 -13.25 3.70
C TYR A 206 9.46 -12.87 5.03
N ARG A 207 8.34 -12.15 5.03
CA ARG A 207 7.73 -11.63 6.26
C ARG A 207 7.46 -12.73 7.29
N THR A 208 6.79 -13.80 6.89
CA THR A 208 6.45 -14.92 7.79
C THR A 208 7.69 -15.72 8.20
N ALA A 209 8.71 -15.81 7.33
CA ALA A 209 10.00 -16.41 7.67
C ALA A 209 10.76 -15.61 8.74
N ILE A 210 10.74 -14.28 8.65
CA ILE A 210 11.32 -13.39 9.67
C ILE A 210 10.58 -13.54 11.00
N GLU A 211 9.24 -13.46 10.98
CA GLU A 211 8.45 -13.57 12.22
C GLU A 211 8.65 -14.93 12.89
N SER A 212 8.56 -16.03 12.13
CA SER A 212 8.79 -17.38 12.68
C SER A 212 10.23 -17.55 13.16
N GLY A 213 11.23 -17.05 12.43
CA GLY A 213 12.63 -17.10 12.86
C GLY A 213 12.92 -16.31 14.13
N LEU A 214 12.29 -15.14 14.31
CA LEU A 214 12.38 -14.37 15.56
C LEU A 214 11.73 -15.11 16.73
N MET A 215 10.63 -15.81 16.49
CA MET A 215 10.01 -16.66 17.50
C MET A 215 10.93 -17.83 17.88
N ILE A 216 11.55 -18.52 16.92
CA ILE A 216 12.52 -19.59 17.22
C ILE A 216 13.71 -19.04 18.02
N ALA A 217 14.28 -17.90 17.62
CA ALA A 217 15.37 -17.25 18.36
C ALA A 217 14.94 -16.89 19.80
N ALA A 218 13.72 -16.37 19.99
CA ALA A 218 13.17 -16.07 21.30
C ALA A 218 12.98 -17.34 22.15
N TYR A 219 12.51 -18.42 21.55
CA TYR A 219 12.32 -19.70 22.21
C TYR A 219 13.65 -20.26 22.73
N LEU A 220 14.65 -20.33 21.86
CA LEU A 220 16.00 -20.80 22.20
C LEU A 220 16.64 -19.96 23.32
N LYS A 221 16.38 -18.64 23.34
CA LYS A 221 16.89 -17.74 24.37
C LYS A 221 16.19 -17.91 25.72
N ILE A 222 14.85 -17.94 25.72
CA ILE A 222 14.03 -17.76 26.93
C ILE A 222 13.66 -19.10 27.55
N VAL A 223 13.18 -20.04 26.74
CA VAL A 223 12.71 -21.35 27.21
C VAL A 223 13.89 -22.31 27.39
N LYS A 224 14.92 -22.21 26.53
CA LYS A 224 16.12 -23.08 26.50
C LYS A 224 15.87 -24.61 26.48
N PRO A 225 14.86 -25.15 25.77
CA PRO A 225 14.64 -26.59 25.67
C PRO A 225 15.42 -27.19 24.48
N PRO A 226 15.47 -28.52 24.32
CA PRO A 226 16.16 -29.15 23.19
C PRO A 226 15.34 -29.00 21.89
N LEU A 227 15.43 -27.84 21.24
CA LEU A 227 14.99 -27.66 19.85
C LEU A 227 16.22 -27.58 18.96
N ASP A 228 16.39 -28.57 18.09
CA ASP A 228 17.46 -28.56 17.08
C ASP A 228 17.09 -27.64 15.92
N ALA A 229 17.49 -26.37 16.02
CA ALA A 229 17.30 -25.37 14.98
C ALA A 229 18.53 -25.26 14.04
N SER A 230 19.39 -26.28 13.97
CA SER A 230 20.62 -26.25 13.16
C SER A 230 20.36 -26.08 11.66
N CYS A 231 19.18 -26.48 11.17
CA CYS A 231 18.77 -26.31 9.77
C CYS A 231 18.51 -24.85 9.36
N MET A 232 18.31 -23.93 10.32
CA MET A 232 18.11 -22.49 10.11
C MET A 232 19.19 -21.63 10.76
N ARG A 233 20.41 -22.16 10.87
CA ARG A 233 21.51 -21.53 11.60
C ARG A 233 21.88 -20.16 11.06
N ASN A 234 21.84 -19.94 9.74
CA ASN A 234 22.21 -18.65 9.17
C ASN A 234 21.15 -17.58 9.49
N GLN A 235 19.86 -17.94 9.46
CA GLN A 235 18.78 -17.04 9.90
C GLN A 235 18.96 -16.64 11.36
N LEU A 236 19.27 -17.60 12.24
CA LEU A 236 19.55 -17.33 13.65
C LEU A 236 20.76 -16.41 13.84
N ASN A 237 21.84 -16.59 13.06
CA ASN A 237 23.00 -15.70 13.12
C ASN A 237 22.65 -14.23 12.79
N VAL A 238 21.63 -13.99 11.97
CA VAL A 238 21.12 -12.64 11.66
C VAL A 238 20.21 -12.13 12.78
N LEU A 239 19.28 -12.96 13.26
CA LEU A 239 18.21 -12.53 14.16
C LEU A 239 18.61 -12.49 15.64
N GLU A 240 19.44 -13.43 16.11
CA GLU A 240 19.83 -13.53 17.52
C GLU A 240 20.55 -12.29 18.04
N PRO A 241 21.54 -11.68 17.33
CA PRO A 241 22.19 -10.48 17.83
C PRO A 241 21.21 -9.32 18.05
N ILE A 242 20.22 -9.19 17.15
CA ILE A 242 19.18 -8.17 17.22
C ILE A 242 18.29 -8.41 18.44
N LEU A 243 17.77 -9.64 18.57
CA LEU A 243 16.93 -10.03 19.68
C LEU A 243 17.67 -9.89 21.02
N ASN A 244 18.91 -10.37 21.11
CA ASN A 244 19.74 -10.29 22.31
C ASN A 244 19.95 -8.84 22.75
N LYS A 245 20.24 -7.93 21.80
CA LYS A 245 20.38 -6.50 22.11
C LYS A 245 19.12 -5.92 22.76
N LEU A 246 17.93 -6.30 22.30
CA LEU A 246 16.66 -5.82 22.86
C LEU A 246 16.34 -6.49 24.19
N TRP A 247 16.58 -7.79 24.28
CA TRP A 247 16.19 -8.61 25.43
C TRP A 247 17.11 -8.41 26.64
N ASP A 248 18.41 -8.18 26.40
CA ASP A 248 19.43 -8.06 27.44
C ASP A 248 19.72 -6.60 27.86
N ALA A 249 18.99 -5.63 27.30
CA ALA A 249 19.15 -4.21 27.66
C ALA A 249 18.80 -3.97 29.14
N LYS A 250 19.81 -3.63 29.95
CA LYS A 250 19.76 -3.60 31.42
C LYS A 250 19.08 -2.36 32.02
N THR A 251 17.86 -2.01 31.62
CA THR A 251 17.04 -0.84 32.06
C THR A 251 17.25 0.45 31.25
N GLY A 252 16.29 1.38 31.37
CA GLY A 252 16.34 2.74 30.82
C GLY A 252 15.77 2.91 29.41
N CYS A 253 15.37 1.82 28.75
CA CYS A 253 14.87 1.84 27.36
C CYS A 253 15.72 2.72 26.41
N PRO A 254 17.03 2.45 26.28
CA PRO A 254 17.95 3.34 25.54
C PRO A 254 17.57 3.58 24.07
N ASN A 255 16.66 2.76 23.52
CA ASN A 255 16.18 2.86 22.15
C ASN A 255 14.66 3.03 22.08
N LYS A 256 14.05 3.70 23.07
CA LYS A 256 12.60 3.98 23.03
C LYS A 256 12.30 4.85 21.83
N VAL A 257 11.47 4.32 20.93
CA VAL A 257 10.96 5.09 19.79
C VAL A 257 9.74 5.87 20.27
N ALA A 258 9.77 7.19 20.18
CA ALA A 258 8.61 8.02 20.48
C ALA A 258 7.52 7.79 19.40
N PRO A 259 6.22 7.73 19.77
CA PRO A 259 5.15 7.61 18.78
C PRO A 259 5.07 8.87 17.92
N LYS A 260 4.90 8.67 16.60
CA LYS A 260 4.62 9.78 15.68
C LYS A 260 3.15 10.14 15.82
N LEU A 261 2.84 11.36 16.26
CA LEU A 261 1.46 11.81 16.40
C LEU A 261 1.08 12.74 15.24
N ILE A 262 -0.07 12.49 14.64
CA ILE A 262 -0.69 13.36 13.64
C ILE A 262 -2.07 13.78 14.14
N GLN A 263 -2.39 15.07 13.97
CA GLN A 263 -3.75 15.54 14.24
C GLN A 263 -4.71 14.86 13.27
N HIS A 264 -5.86 14.43 13.79
CA HIS A 264 -6.87 13.85 12.93
C HIS A 264 -7.37 14.89 11.93
N LYS A 265 -7.41 14.48 10.66
CA LYS A 265 -8.01 15.22 9.58
C LYS A 265 -9.26 14.48 9.11
N SER A 266 -10.38 15.21 9.10
CA SER A 266 -11.63 14.67 8.57
C SER A 266 -11.51 14.33 7.09
N VAL A 267 -12.46 13.55 6.54
CA VAL A 267 -12.55 13.27 5.11
C VAL A 267 -13.72 14.08 4.53
N LEU A 268 -13.47 14.79 3.43
CA LEU A 268 -14.48 15.59 2.75
C LEU A 268 -15.51 14.72 2.01
N PHE A 269 -15.05 13.79 1.16
CA PHE A 269 -15.87 12.87 0.38
C PHE A 269 -15.89 11.49 1.03
N ARG A 270 -16.86 11.25 1.92
CA ARG A 270 -16.85 10.09 2.84
C ARG A 270 -17.04 8.75 2.13
N ASN A 271 -17.77 8.72 1.02
CA ASN A 271 -17.93 7.55 0.16
C ASN A 271 -16.98 7.60 -1.05
N GLY A 272 -15.90 8.39 -0.96
CA GLY A 272 -14.95 8.59 -2.04
C GLY A 272 -15.40 9.61 -3.08
N LEU A 273 -14.52 9.91 -4.03
CA LEU A 273 -14.78 10.92 -5.06
C LEU A 273 -15.88 10.53 -6.07
N GLY A 274 -16.29 9.26 -6.10
CA GLY A 274 -17.41 8.80 -6.90
C GLY A 274 -18.72 9.54 -6.60
N GLU A 275 -18.86 10.13 -5.41
CA GLU A 275 -19.98 11.01 -5.03
C GLU A 275 -20.18 12.18 -6.02
N LEU A 276 -19.08 12.69 -6.60
CA LEU A 276 -19.10 13.78 -7.56
C LEU A 276 -19.70 13.36 -8.91
N GLY A 277 -19.68 12.06 -9.24
CA GLY A 277 -20.22 11.51 -10.48
C GLY A 277 -21.75 11.62 -10.61
N SER A 278 -22.45 11.98 -9.53
CA SER A 278 -23.89 12.29 -9.56
C SER A 278 -24.21 13.59 -10.34
N ASP A 279 -23.22 14.48 -10.50
CA ASP A 279 -23.29 15.71 -11.28
C ASP A 279 -22.03 15.85 -12.15
N PRO A 280 -21.90 15.00 -13.18
CA PRO A 280 -20.65 14.80 -13.90
C PRO A 280 -20.24 16.05 -14.67
N ILE A 281 -18.92 16.23 -14.83
CA ILE A 281 -18.39 17.31 -15.65
C ILE A 281 -18.73 17.10 -17.12
N GLN A 282 -18.97 18.21 -17.83
CA GLN A 282 -19.16 18.16 -19.28
C GLN A 282 -17.82 17.96 -19.99
N GLY A 283 -17.72 16.90 -20.78
CA GLY A 283 -16.54 16.56 -21.58
C GLY A 283 -16.63 16.97 -23.05
N ALA A 284 -15.52 16.81 -23.76
CA ALA A 284 -15.49 16.84 -25.21
C ALA A 284 -16.12 15.57 -25.79
N LYS A 285 -16.82 15.71 -26.91
CA LYS A 285 -17.34 14.57 -27.66
C LYS A 285 -16.25 14.05 -28.60
N SER A 286 -16.23 12.74 -28.84
CA SER A 286 -15.45 12.19 -29.95
C SER A 286 -16.03 12.66 -31.27
N THR A 287 -15.18 13.10 -32.19
CA THR A 287 -15.55 13.40 -33.57
C THR A 287 -15.34 12.21 -34.48
N GLU A 288 -14.41 11.32 -34.13
CA GLU A 288 -14.10 10.12 -34.89
C GLU A 288 -13.63 9.01 -33.95
N VAL A 289 -14.12 7.79 -34.19
CA VAL A 289 -13.69 6.56 -33.52
C VAL A 289 -13.51 5.49 -34.60
N THR A 290 -12.25 5.14 -34.88
CA THR A 290 -11.90 4.21 -35.96
C THR A 290 -11.15 3.02 -35.38
N LYS A 291 -11.73 1.82 -35.51
CA LYS A 291 -11.10 0.57 -35.09
C LYS A 291 -9.99 0.18 -36.07
N TRP A 292 -8.85 -0.25 -35.56
CA TRP A 292 -7.76 -0.78 -36.37
C TRP A 292 -8.07 -2.21 -36.82
N ASP A 293 -7.67 -2.54 -38.04
CA ASP A 293 -7.58 -3.91 -38.49
C ASP A 293 -6.48 -4.63 -37.70
N LYS A 294 -6.68 -5.91 -37.36
CA LYS A 294 -5.71 -6.69 -36.58
C LYS A 294 -4.33 -6.75 -37.25
N SER A 295 -4.27 -6.65 -38.58
CA SER A 295 -3.02 -6.61 -39.35
C SER A 295 -2.21 -5.33 -39.15
N GLU A 296 -2.83 -4.23 -38.70
CA GLU A 296 -2.13 -2.98 -38.42
C GLU A 296 -1.24 -3.07 -37.17
N GLY A 297 -1.44 -4.10 -36.33
CA GLY A 297 -0.67 -4.33 -35.12
C GLY A 297 -1.28 -3.66 -33.88
N VAL A 298 -0.49 -3.59 -32.82
CA VAL A 298 -0.90 -3.03 -31.52
C VAL A 298 0.19 -2.12 -30.97
N PRO A 299 -0.15 -1.06 -30.22
CA PRO A 299 0.85 -0.30 -29.48
C PRO A 299 1.62 -1.19 -28.50
N GLU A 300 2.96 -1.15 -28.56
CA GLU A 300 3.87 -2.00 -27.78
C GLU A 300 3.51 -2.01 -26.29
N TYR A 301 3.18 -0.85 -25.74
CA TYR A 301 2.93 -0.74 -24.31
C TYR A 301 1.54 -1.29 -23.93
N CYS A 302 0.54 -1.18 -24.81
CA CYS A 302 -0.74 -1.87 -24.62
C CYS A 302 -0.53 -3.38 -24.60
N TRP A 303 0.31 -3.89 -25.51
CA TRP A 303 0.63 -5.31 -25.57
C TRP A 303 1.37 -5.80 -24.32
N LYS A 304 2.40 -5.09 -23.87
CA LYS A 304 3.11 -5.41 -22.63
C LYS A 304 2.18 -5.50 -21.42
N MET A 305 1.20 -4.59 -21.31
CA MET A 305 0.18 -4.64 -20.27
C MET A 305 -0.77 -5.84 -20.43
N ALA A 306 -1.17 -6.15 -21.66
CA ALA A 306 -2.03 -7.29 -21.98
C ALA A 306 -1.37 -8.65 -21.65
N GLU A 307 -0.05 -8.75 -21.83
CA GLU A 307 0.75 -9.93 -21.48
C GLU A 307 0.96 -10.11 -19.97
N GLY A 308 0.67 -9.08 -19.16
CA GLY A 308 0.71 -9.16 -17.71
C GLY A 308 -0.16 -10.31 -17.21
N LYS A 309 0.38 -11.12 -16.28
CA LYS A 309 -0.37 -12.23 -15.66
C LYS A 309 -1.25 -11.74 -14.51
N ARG A 310 -2.43 -12.34 -14.39
CA ARG A 310 -3.33 -12.25 -13.24
C ARG A 310 -2.86 -13.20 -12.13
N ASP A 311 -3.48 -13.09 -10.96
CA ASP A 311 -3.22 -13.98 -9.82
C ASP A 311 -3.49 -15.46 -10.12
N ASP A 312 -4.41 -15.74 -11.05
CA ASP A 312 -4.70 -17.10 -11.53
C ASP A 312 -3.74 -17.60 -12.62
N GLY A 313 -2.71 -16.81 -12.94
CA GLY A 313 -1.67 -17.12 -13.92
C GLY A 313 -2.04 -16.89 -15.38
N ARG A 314 -3.31 -16.55 -15.69
CA ARG A 314 -3.73 -16.20 -17.06
C ARG A 314 -3.20 -14.81 -17.43
N VAL A 315 -2.88 -14.61 -18.71
CA VAL A 315 -2.60 -13.27 -19.25
C VAL A 315 -3.86 -12.40 -19.20
N ARG A 316 -3.71 -11.10 -18.99
CA ARG A 316 -4.85 -10.15 -18.92
C ARG A 316 -5.63 -10.09 -20.22
N CYS A 317 -4.96 -10.14 -21.37
CA CYS A 317 -5.60 -10.17 -22.67
C CYS A 317 -4.74 -10.85 -23.73
N THR A 318 -5.33 -11.70 -24.58
CA THR A 318 -4.63 -12.29 -25.73
C THR A 318 -4.70 -11.39 -26.96
N ALA A 319 -3.75 -11.54 -27.89
CA ALA A 319 -3.63 -10.65 -29.06
C ALA A 319 -4.89 -10.60 -29.92
N ASP A 320 -5.54 -11.74 -30.13
CA ASP A 320 -6.79 -11.85 -30.89
C ASP A 320 -7.94 -11.07 -30.24
N ARG A 321 -7.89 -10.90 -28.92
CA ARG A 321 -8.92 -10.22 -28.11
C ARG A 321 -8.64 -8.75 -27.84
N LEU A 322 -7.41 -8.29 -28.08
CA LEU A 322 -7.00 -6.89 -27.89
C LEU A 322 -7.37 -6.06 -29.12
N ASP A 323 -8.40 -5.23 -28.99
CA ASP A 323 -8.80 -4.27 -30.02
C ASP A 323 -8.13 -2.92 -29.81
N VAL A 324 -7.79 -2.22 -30.89
CA VAL A 324 -7.20 -0.88 -30.87
C VAL A 324 -8.08 0.08 -31.66
N TYR A 325 -8.23 1.29 -31.14
CA TYR A 325 -9.08 2.33 -31.70
C TYR A 325 -8.31 3.64 -31.74
N ASN A 326 -8.37 4.35 -32.87
CA ASN A 326 -8.05 5.77 -32.93
C ASN A 326 -9.28 6.58 -32.50
N VAL A 327 -9.08 7.46 -31.52
CA VAL A 327 -10.14 8.33 -31.02
C VAL A 327 -9.69 9.78 -31.11
N THR A 328 -10.46 10.58 -31.85
CA THR A 328 -10.26 12.03 -31.99
C THR A 328 -11.35 12.76 -31.25
N TYR A 329 -10.98 13.73 -30.41
CA TYR A 329 -11.91 14.54 -29.63
C TYR A 329 -12.07 15.94 -30.23
N SER A 330 -13.27 16.51 -30.09
CA SER A 330 -13.64 17.80 -30.69
C SER A 330 -12.79 19.00 -30.24
N ASP A 331 -12.12 18.89 -29.09
CA ASP A 331 -11.27 19.94 -28.52
C ASP A 331 -9.78 19.79 -28.88
N CYS A 332 -9.41 18.75 -29.64
CA CYS A 332 -8.02 18.40 -29.97
C CYS A 332 -7.88 17.91 -31.43
N LEU A 333 -8.55 18.58 -32.37
CA LEU A 333 -8.55 18.24 -33.79
C LEU A 333 -7.18 18.41 -34.48
N ASP A 334 -6.26 19.13 -33.84
CA ASP A 334 -4.89 19.39 -34.32
C ASP A 334 -3.87 18.39 -33.77
N GLN A 335 -4.31 17.37 -33.02
CA GLN A 335 -3.47 16.32 -32.47
C GLN A 335 -3.67 15.00 -33.21
N ASP A 336 -2.66 14.12 -33.16
CA ASP A 336 -2.85 12.72 -33.52
C ASP A 336 -3.95 12.09 -32.65
N PRO A 337 -4.78 11.20 -33.19
CA PRO A 337 -5.78 10.47 -32.41
C PRO A 337 -5.14 9.73 -31.23
N TRP A 338 -5.89 9.57 -30.14
CA TRP A 338 -5.47 8.68 -29.05
C TRP A 338 -5.65 7.24 -29.51
N ALA A 339 -4.59 6.43 -29.40
CA ALA A 339 -4.69 4.99 -29.56
C ALA A 339 -5.18 4.38 -28.24
N ILE A 340 -6.46 4.01 -28.20
CA ILE A 340 -7.14 3.38 -27.08
C ILE A 340 -7.22 1.88 -27.33
N CYS A 341 -6.78 1.09 -26.36
CA CYS A 341 -6.74 -0.36 -26.42
C CYS A 341 -7.87 -0.92 -25.54
N ARG A 342 -8.54 -2.00 -25.96
CA ARG A 342 -9.59 -2.63 -25.16
C ARG A 342 -9.54 -4.13 -25.35
N CYS A 343 -9.44 -4.88 -24.25
CA CYS A 343 -9.71 -6.31 -24.32
C CYS A 343 -11.22 -6.53 -24.54
N ASN A 344 -11.59 -7.44 -25.43
CA ASN A 344 -12.98 -7.57 -25.83
C ASN A 344 -13.94 -8.01 -24.70
N ASP A 345 -13.44 -8.62 -23.62
CA ASP A 345 -14.16 -8.95 -22.38
C ASP A 345 -14.13 -7.87 -21.30
N ALA A 346 -13.42 -6.76 -21.49
CA ALA A 346 -13.43 -5.69 -20.50
C ALA A 346 -14.87 -5.24 -20.23
N GLN A 347 -15.29 -5.18 -18.95
CA GLN A 347 -16.64 -4.74 -18.59
C GLN A 347 -16.87 -3.29 -19.03
N GLN A 348 -15.83 -2.45 -18.97
CA GLN A 348 -15.85 -1.12 -19.56
C GLN A 348 -16.07 -1.20 -21.08
N SER A 349 -17.18 -0.67 -21.56
CA SER A 349 -17.45 -0.57 -23.00
C SER A 349 -16.58 0.51 -23.67
N LEU A 350 -16.33 0.38 -24.97
CA LEU A 350 -15.62 1.42 -25.73
C LEU A 350 -16.32 2.78 -25.61
N ASP A 351 -17.64 2.83 -25.72
CA ASP A 351 -18.41 4.07 -25.62
C ASP A 351 -18.18 4.76 -24.28
N LYS A 352 -18.21 4.02 -23.16
CA LYS A 352 -17.91 4.58 -21.84
C LYS A 352 -16.45 5.03 -21.74
N MET A 353 -15.49 4.26 -22.28
CA MET A 353 -14.08 4.68 -22.29
C MET A 353 -13.90 6.02 -23.01
N VAL A 354 -14.51 6.16 -24.19
CA VAL A 354 -14.46 7.38 -25.00
C VAL A 354 -15.16 8.54 -24.29
N GLU A 355 -16.34 8.29 -23.72
CA GLU A 355 -17.07 9.32 -22.99
C GLU A 355 -16.30 9.81 -21.76
N TYR A 356 -15.86 8.90 -20.89
CA TYR A 356 -15.23 9.25 -19.61
C TYR A 356 -13.85 9.88 -19.83
N PHE A 357 -13.08 9.40 -20.80
CA PHE A 357 -11.81 10.04 -21.15
C PHE A 357 -12.02 11.39 -21.84
N GLY A 358 -13.12 11.58 -22.57
CA GLY A 358 -13.54 12.88 -23.11
C GLY A 358 -13.91 13.90 -22.02
N ARG A 359 -14.30 13.46 -20.82
CA ARG A 359 -14.53 14.32 -19.66
C ARG A 359 -13.23 14.88 -19.06
N VAL A 360 -12.10 14.21 -19.25
CA VAL A 360 -10.78 14.73 -18.88
C VAL A 360 -10.46 15.96 -19.75
N PRO A 361 -10.14 17.15 -19.18
CA PRO A 361 -9.81 18.34 -19.97
C PRO A 361 -8.64 18.11 -20.91
N ALA A 362 -8.66 18.74 -22.09
CA ALA A 362 -7.66 18.55 -23.14
C ALA A 362 -6.21 18.67 -22.65
N GLY A 363 -5.88 19.67 -21.83
CA GLY A 363 -4.53 19.84 -21.29
C GLY A 363 -4.08 18.65 -20.44
N LEU A 364 -4.94 18.18 -19.54
CA LEU A 364 -4.67 17.01 -18.72
C LEU A 364 -4.65 15.72 -19.57
N ARG A 365 -5.59 15.57 -20.50
CA ARG A 365 -5.68 14.45 -21.45
C ARG A 365 -4.43 14.32 -22.33
N SER A 366 -3.77 15.44 -22.66
CA SER A 366 -2.51 15.47 -23.41
C SER A 366 -1.31 14.89 -22.65
N ARG A 367 -1.42 14.67 -21.33
CA ARG A 367 -0.40 13.95 -20.54
C ARG A 367 -0.50 12.43 -20.70
N VAL A 368 -1.65 11.92 -21.14
CA VAL A 368 -1.91 10.49 -21.28
C VAL A 368 -1.54 10.03 -22.68
N ARG A 369 -0.65 9.02 -22.74
CA ARG A 369 -0.17 8.43 -24.00
C ARG A 369 -1.17 7.43 -24.57
N HIS A 370 -1.54 6.43 -23.76
CA HIS A 370 -2.52 5.41 -24.12
C HIS A 370 -3.51 5.19 -22.97
N LEU A 371 -4.68 4.69 -23.34
CA LEU A 371 -5.68 4.17 -22.42
C LEU A 371 -5.93 2.71 -22.78
N ILE A 372 -5.98 1.82 -21.78
CA ILE A 372 -6.31 0.41 -21.99
C ILE A 372 -7.37 -0.05 -20.99
N ALA A 373 -8.29 -0.93 -21.41
CA ALA A 373 -9.25 -1.56 -20.50
C ALA A 373 -9.13 -3.08 -20.50
N PHE A 374 -9.24 -3.67 -19.30
CA PHE A 374 -9.22 -5.10 -19.04
C PHE A 374 -10.44 -5.53 -18.23
N GLU A 375 -10.78 -6.81 -18.36
CA GLU A 375 -11.71 -7.44 -17.43
C GLU A 375 -11.10 -7.47 -16.02
N ASP A 376 -11.89 -7.17 -14.99
CA ASP A 376 -11.56 -7.47 -13.60
C ASP A 376 -12.83 -7.64 -12.74
N ASN A 377 -12.72 -8.30 -11.59
CA ASN A 377 -13.84 -8.46 -10.65
C ASN A 377 -14.09 -7.19 -9.84
N SER A 378 -13.09 -6.32 -9.72
CA SER A 378 -13.19 -5.07 -8.99
C SER A 378 -12.94 -3.87 -9.92
N PRO A 379 -13.76 -2.81 -9.87
CA PRO A 379 -13.57 -1.63 -10.70
C PRO A 379 -12.42 -0.76 -10.16
N GLY A 380 -11.51 -0.33 -11.04
CA GLY A 380 -10.33 0.44 -10.65
C GLY A 380 -9.50 0.99 -11.81
N GLY A 381 -8.43 1.71 -11.47
CA GLY A 381 -7.45 2.25 -12.40
C GLY A 381 -6.01 1.91 -12.00
N VAL A 382 -5.08 2.15 -12.92
CA VAL A 382 -3.68 2.39 -12.59
C VAL A 382 -2.99 3.23 -13.68
N ARG A 383 -2.18 4.19 -13.26
CA ARG A 383 -1.22 4.89 -14.12
C ARG A 383 0.11 4.15 -14.14
N VAL A 384 0.57 3.82 -15.35
CA VAL A 384 1.88 3.17 -15.57
C VAL A 384 2.98 4.20 -15.70
N GLY A 385 3.76 4.31 -14.62
CA GLY A 385 4.85 5.26 -14.36
C GLY A 385 5.72 5.69 -15.55
N PRO A 386 6.47 4.76 -16.16
CA PRO A 386 7.43 5.10 -17.21
C PRO A 386 6.77 5.46 -18.55
N TRP A 387 5.46 5.22 -18.73
CA TRP A 387 4.81 5.23 -20.04
C TRP A 387 3.65 6.22 -20.17
N ASN A 388 3.18 6.82 -19.07
CA ASN A 388 1.98 7.66 -19.02
C ASN A 388 0.75 6.98 -19.64
N ILE A 389 0.57 5.70 -19.31
CA ILE A 389 -0.58 4.91 -19.74
C ILE A 389 -1.52 4.77 -18.57
N ILE A 390 -2.81 4.85 -18.86
CA ILE A 390 -3.86 4.53 -17.91
C ILE A 390 -4.42 3.16 -18.27
N ALA A 391 -4.45 2.24 -17.32
CA ALA A 391 -5.20 1.00 -17.43
C ALA A 391 -6.45 1.08 -16.54
N ILE A 392 -7.58 0.62 -17.09
CA ILE A 392 -8.87 0.56 -16.42
C ILE A 392 -9.27 -0.90 -16.25
N TYR A 393 -9.76 -1.23 -15.06
CA TYR A 393 -10.19 -2.55 -14.65
C TYR A 393 -11.67 -2.50 -14.29
N GLY A 394 -12.44 -3.52 -14.68
CA GLY A 394 -13.87 -3.60 -14.37
C GLY A 394 -14.71 -2.53 -15.07
N ASP A 395 -15.83 -2.15 -14.45
CA ASP A 395 -16.71 -1.03 -14.88
C ASP A 395 -16.45 0.19 -13.98
N ALA A 396 -15.38 0.92 -14.27
CA ALA A 396 -14.90 2.03 -13.45
C ALA A 396 -15.68 3.33 -13.73
N SER A 397 -15.83 4.17 -12.69
CA SER A 397 -16.43 5.50 -12.80
C SER A 397 -15.51 6.48 -13.55
N ASP A 398 -16.06 7.61 -14.00
CA ASP A 398 -15.29 8.65 -14.68
C ASP A 398 -14.27 9.35 -13.77
N SER A 399 -14.49 9.37 -12.45
CA SER A 399 -13.51 9.89 -11.47
C SER A 399 -12.18 9.13 -11.52
N VAL A 400 -12.20 7.83 -11.82
CA VAL A 400 -10.98 7.02 -12.00
C VAL A 400 -10.15 7.54 -13.17
N TYR A 401 -10.80 7.85 -14.30
CA TYR A 401 -10.09 8.41 -15.46
C TYR A 401 -9.41 9.75 -15.14
N MET A 402 -10.07 10.56 -14.31
CA MET A 402 -9.53 11.86 -13.86
C MET A 402 -8.38 11.66 -12.87
N HIS A 403 -8.54 10.75 -11.90
CA HIS A 403 -7.53 10.37 -10.93
C HIS A 403 -6.24 9.92 -11.64
N GLU A 404 -6.36 8.96 -12.55
CA GLU A 404 -5.22 8.39 -13.26
C GLU A 404 -4.56 9.36 -14.25
N SER A 405 -5.35 10.28 -14.80
CA SER A 405 -4.81 11.39 -15.59
C SER A 405 -4.04 12.37 -14.69
N GLY A 406 -4.47 12.54 -13.44
CA GLY A 406 -3.75 13.29 -12.41
C GLY A 406 -2.36 12.72 -12.14
N HIS A 407 -2.23 11.40 -11.99
CA HIS A 407 -0.93 10.74 -11.86
C HIS A 407 0.00 11.00 -13.05
N CYS A 408 -0.53 11.16 -14.27
CA CYS A 408 0.26 11.51 -15.44
C CYS A 408 0.85 12.93 -15.40
N THR A 409 0.36 13.82 -14.53
CA THR A 409 0.83 15.21 -14.41
C THR A 409 1.60 15.51 -13.12
N ASP A 410 1.54 14.64 -12.09
CA ASP A 410 2.21 14.86 -10.79
C ASP A 410 3.71 15.17 -10.93
N ARG A 411 4.46 14.32 -11.66
CA ARG A 411 5.92 14.47 -11.86
C ARG A 411 6.69 14.71 -10.55
N ASP A 412 6.31 13.95 -9.52
CA ASP A 412 6.85 14.05 -8.15
C ASP A 412 6.60 15.40 -7.45
N PHE A 413 5.68 16.24 -7.95
CA PHE A 413 5.28 17.46 -7.24
C PHE A 413 4.65 17.14 -5.87
N SER A 414 3.95 16.02 -5.76
CA SER A 414 3.48 15.42 -4.50
C SER A 414 4.57 15.30 -3.43
N ARG A 415 5.84 15.18 -3.82
CA ARG A 415 7.00 15.10 -2.91
C ARG A 415 7.71 16.44 -2.70
N SER A 416 7.29 17.50 -3.39
CA SER A 416 7.90 18.82 -3.27
C SER A 416 7.61 19.46 -1.91
N GLU A 417 8.51 20.34 -1.46
CA GLU A 417 8.30 21.12 -0.23
C GLU A 417 7.01 21.95 -0.28
N ALA A 418 6.66 22.49 -1.44
CA ALA A 418 5.45 23.28 -1.63
C ALA A 418 4.18 22.45 -1.34
N PHE A 419 4.09 21.25 -1.93
CA PHE A 419 2.95 20.35 -1.69
C PHE A 419 2.93 19.84 -0.25
N GLN A 420 4.07 19.42 0.31
CA GLN A 420 4.17 18.94 1.69
C GLN A 420 3.77 20.01 2.72
N LYS A 421 4.11 21.28 2.46
CA LYS A 421 3.68 22.40 3.31
C LYS A 421 2.18 22.66 3.20
N ALA A 422 1.61 22.60 1.99
CA ALA A 422 0.17 22.73 1.77
C ALA A 422 -0.59 21.60 2.49
N LYS A 423 -0.13 20.36 2.31
CA LYS A 423 -0.58 19.18 3.03
C LYS A 423 -0.52 19.37 4.53
N ALA A 424 0.56 19.91 5.09
CA ALA A 424 0.64 20.13 6.53
C ALA A 424 -0.34 21.21 7.05
N ALA A 425 -0.75 22.14 6.19
CA ALA A 425 -1.63 23.26 6.55
C ALA A 425 -3.13 22.94 6.44
N ASP A 426 -3.52 21.99 5.60
CA ASP A 426 -4.92 21.59 5.42
C ASP A 426 -5.45 20.73 6.56
N SER A 427 -6.76 20.83 6.82
CA SER A 427 -7.43 20.27 8.00
C SER A 427 -8.30 19.05 7.71
N CYS A 428 -8.42 18.67 6.43
CA CYS A 428 -9.11 17.47 5.99
C CYS A 428 -8.31 16.78 4.87
N TRP A 429 -8.75 15.59 4.49
CA TRP A 429 -8.34 14.87 3.30
C TRP A 429 -9.49 14.87 2.29
N PRO A 430 -9.25 14.78 0.98
CA PRO A 430 -10.33 14.63 0.00
C PRO A 430 -11.11 13.32 0.23
N SER A 431 -10.43 12.19 0.34
CA SER A 431 -11.02 10.86 0.53
C SER A 431 -10.25 10.02 1.54
N GLU A 432 -10.77 8.85 1.93
CA GLU A 432 -10.02 7.91 2.77
C GLU A 432 -8.78 7.36 2.04
N TYR A 433 -8.93 7.07 0.74
CA TYR A 433 -7.86 6.51 -0.09
C TYR A 433 -6.65 7.45 -0.20
N SER A 434 -6.90 8.76 -0.30
CA SER A 434 -5.85 9.79 -0.38
C SER A 434 -4.85 9.79 0.79
N ARG A 435 -5.14 9.10 1.90
CA ARG A 435 -4.24 8.97 3.05
C ARG A 435 -3.08 8.01 2.82
N SER A 436 -3.20 7.12 1.84
CA SER A 436 -2.28 6.01 1.61
C SER A 436 -0.86 6.51 1.31
N ASN A 437 -0.72 7.47 0.39
CA ASN A 437 0.53 8.13 0.06
C ASN A 437 0.30 9.49 -0.62
N ASP A 438 1.39 10.26 -0.78
CA ASP A 438 1.33 11.63 -1.32
C ASP A 438 0.91 11.70 -2.80
N ARG A 439 1.19 10.65 -3.58
CA ARG A 439 0.80 10.58 -4.99
C ARG A 439 -0.70 10.37 -5.11
N GLU A 440 -1.30 9.48 -4.31
CA GLU A 440 -2.77 9.31 -4.30
C GLU A 440 -3.47 10.58 -3.83
N LEU A 441 -2.90 11.25 -2.83
CA LEU A 441 -3.40 12.53 -2.38
C LEU A 441 -3.42 13.55 -3.52
N PHE A 442 -2.34 13.66 -4.28
CA PHE A 442 -2.27 14.56 -5.43
C PHE A 442 -3.33 14.22 -6.49
N ALA A 443 -3.48 12.94 -6.83
CA ALA A 443 -4.45 12.51 -7.83
C ALA A 443 -5.90 12.76 -7.39
N GLU A 444 -6.24 12.45 -6.14
CA GLU A 444 -7.56 12.71 -5.55
C GLU A 444 -7.88 14.21 -5.46
N LEU A 445 -6.89 15.04 -5.08
CA LEU A 445 -7.02 16.50 -5.13
C LEU A 445 -7.23 16.99 -6.57
N GLY A 446 -6.59 16.37 -7.56
CA GLY A 446 -6.78 16.67 -8.97
C GLY A 446 -8.22 16.51 -9.41
N VAL A 447 -8.88 15.42 -9.01
CA VAL A 447 -10.30 15.19 -9.29
C VAL A 447 -11.16 16.26 -8.59
N ALA A 448 -10.94 16.51 -7.30
CA ALA A 448 -11.70 17.53 -6.57
C ALA A 448 -11.53 18.93 -7.22
N TYR A 449 -10.29 19.29 -7.57
CA TYR A 449 -9.96 20.53 -8.25
C TYR A 449 -10.62 20.62 -9.63
N LEU A 450 -10.64 19.53 -10.40
CA LEU A 450 -11.30 19.45 -11.70
C LEU A 450 -12.79 19.75 -11.56
N TYR A 451 -13.47 19.09 -10.62
CA TYR A 451 -14.88 19.33 -10.36
C TYR A 451 -15.14 20.77 -9.92
N ASP A 452 -14.30 21.34 -9.06
CA ASP A 452 -14.42 22.74 -8.60
C ASP A 452 -14.25 23.77 -9.73
N ASN A 453 -13.47 23.44 -10.76
CA ASN A 453 -13.12 24.33 -11.88
C ASN A 453 -13.83 23.99 -13.21
N SER A 454 -14.83 23.10 -13.17
CA SER A 454 -15.55 22.60 -14.35
C SER A 454 -16.72 23.49 -14.82
N GLY A 455 -16.85 24.69 -14.24
CA GLY A 455 -17.95 25.63 -14.50
C GLY A 455 -19.07 25.61 -13.44
N LYS A 456 -18.95 24.72 -12.46
CA LYS A 456 -19.69 24.71 -11.20
C LYS A 456 -18.66 24.41 -10.11
N THR A 457 -18.77 25.02 -8.94
CA THR A 457 -17.86 24.82 -7.81
C THR A 457 -18.26 23.58 -7.00
N LEU A 458 -17.37 23.10 -6.13
CA LEU A 458 -17.68 22.08 -5.12
C LEU A 458 -18.76 22.59 -4.15
N ARG A 459 -18.72 23.88 -3.81
CA ARG A 459 -19.73 24.50 -2.93
C ARG A 459 -21.13 24.48 -3.55
N GLU A 460 -21.25 24.78 -4.85
CA GLU A 460 -22.51 24.65 -5.59
C GLU A 460 -22.98 23.19 -5.74
N ARG A 461 -22.07 22.21 -5.56
CA ARG A 461 -22.39 20.78 -5.46
C ARG A 461 -22.69 20.31 -4.03
N GLY A 462 -22.62 21.21 -3.04
CA GLY A 462 -22.92 20.92 -1.64
C GLY A 462 -21.71 20.55 -0.78
N TYR A 463 -20.49 20.69 -1.29
CA TYR A 463 -19.26 20.36 -0.56
C TYR A 463 -18.48 21.63 -0.19
N ASP A 464 -18.14 21.78 1.09
CA ASP A 464 -17.26 22.86 1.55
C ASP A 464 -15.80 22.39 1.55
N ALA A 465 -15.08 22.73 0.48
CA ALA A 465 -13.68 22.36 0.30
C ALA A 465 -12.70 23.35 0.99
N SER A 466 -13.16 24.25 1.86
CA SER A 466 -12.27 25.21 2.54
C SER A 466 -11.18 24.53 3.36
N CYS A 467 -11.43 23.30 3.84
CA CYS A 467 -10.47 22.51 4.60
C CYS A 467 -9.32 21.94 3.76
N LEU A 468 -9.43 21.94 2.42
CA LEU A 468 -8.42 21.57 1.41
C LEU A 468 -7.81 22.80 0.70
N GLY A 469 -8.03 24.00 1.25
CA GLY A 469 -7.75 25.25 0.54
C GLY A 469 -6.27 25.45 0.16
N ASN A 470 -5.34 24.93 0.96
CA ASN A 470 -3.90 25.09 0.68
C ASN A 470 -3.43 24.12 -0.41
N GLU A 471 -3.86 22.86 -0.36
CA GLU A 471 -3.51 21.82 -1.31
C GLU A 471 -4.13 22.09 -2.68
N LEU A 472 -5.41 22.47 -2.74
CA LEU A 472 -6.06 22.87 -3.99
C LEU A 472 -5.39 24.10 -4.62
N LYS A 473 -4.94 25.05 -3.80
CA LYS A 473 -4.18 26.20 -4.28
C LYS A 473 -2.81 25.77 -4.83
N ALA A 474 -2.07 24.93 -4.12
CA ALA A 474 -0.76 24.45 -4.56
C ALA A 474 -0.85 23.67 -5.88
N LEU A 475 -1.85 22.79 -6.03
CA LEU A 475 -2.14 22.08 -7.28
C LEU A 475 -2.49 23.07 -8.39
N GLY A 476 -3.34 24.06 -8.10
CA GLY A 476 -3.73 25.10 -9.05
C GLY A 476 -2.54 25.94 -9.56
N GLU A 477 -1.61 26.29 -8.67
CA GLU A 477 -0.37 27.00 -9.02
C GLU A 477 0.59 26.13 -9.85
N TYR A 478 0.64 24.83 -9.59
CA TYR A 478 1.50 23.89 -10.31
C TYR A 478 0.97 23.56 -11.71
N VAL A 479 -0.24 23.01 -11.80
CA VAL A 479 -0.82 22.43 -13.03
C VAL A 479 -2.25 22.88 -13.29
N GLY A 480 -2.78 23.86 -12.55
CA GLY A 480 -4.18 24.28 -12.66
C GLY A 480 -4.60 24.72 -14.07
N SER A 481 -3.67 25.16 -14.92
CA SER A 481 -3.96 25.48 -16.33
C SER A 481 -4.37 24.26 -17.18
N GLU A 482 -3.89 23.06 -16.83
CA GLU A 482 -4.23 21.80 -17.52
C GLU A 482 -5.61 21.29 -17.13
N TYR A 483 -6.02 21.55 -15.88
CA TYR A 483 -7.30 21.14 -15.29
C TYR A 483 -8.48 22.04 -15.66
N LYS A 484 -8.24 23.26 -16.16
CA LYS A 484 -9.32 24.21 -16.47
C LYS A 484 -10.21 23.71 -17.60
N LYS A 485 -11.52 23.95 -17.48
CA LYS A 485 -12.46 23.81 -18.61
C LYS A 485 -11.98 24.67 -19.78
N GLY A 486 -11.89 24.05 -20.96
CA GLY A 486 -11.41 24.71 -22.17
C GLY A 486 -9.89 24.87 -22.26
N SER A 487 -9.12 24.18 -21.40
CA SER A 487 -7.68 23.99 -21.63
C SER A 487 -7.44 23.46 -23.05
N LYS A 488 -6.25 23.72 -23.60
CA LYS A 488 -5.91 23.33 -24.97
C LYS A 488 -5.01 22.11 -24.94
N CYS A 489 -5.19 21.24 -25.93
CA CYS A 489 -4.24 20.19 -26.18
C CYS A 489 -2.87 20.80 -26.49
N PHE A 490 -1.83 20.16 -25.95
CA PHE A 490 -0.45 20.37 -26.37
C PHE A 490 0.10 19.07 -26.96
N LYS A 491 1.24 19.17 -27.64
CA LYS A 491 1.91 18.03 -28.25
C LYS A 491 2.17 16.93 -27.22
N ARG A 492 1.47 15.81 -27.39
CA ARG A 492 1.59 14.62 -26.52
C ARG A 492 2.95 13.95 -26.71
N GLU A 493 3.31 13.13 -25.74
CA GLU A 493 4.35 12.12 -25.99
C GLU A 493 3.88 11.20 -27.13
N PRO A 494 4.81 10.77 -28.01
CA PRO A 494 4.42 9.94 -29.15
C PRO A 494 3.82 8.62 -28.67
N ASN A 495 2.85 8.12 -29.43
CA ASN A 495 2.35 6.76 -29.27
C ASN A 495 3.53 5.78 -29.24
N SER A 496 3.41 4.72 -28.42
CA SER A 496 4.39 3.64 -28.41
C SER A 496 4.50 2.97 -29.78
N LYS A 497 5.67 2.35 -30.04
CA LYS A 497 5.94 1.68 -31.31
C LYS A 497 4.84 0.63 -31.59
N ILE A 498 4.46 0.48 -32.84
CA ILE A 498 3.53 -0.58 -33.25
C ILE A 498 4.28 -1.91 -33.40
N ILE A 499 3.71 -2.97 -32.84
CA ILE A 499 4.23 -4.33 -32.94
C ILE A 499 3.14 -5.29 -33.44
N HIS A 500 3.57 -6.42 -34.00
CA HIS A 500 2.69 -7.49 -34.46
C HIS A 500 2.93 -8.73 -33.58
N PRO A 501 2.01 -9.13 -32.69
CA PRO A 501 2.26 -10.21 -31.73
C PRO A 501 2.69 -11.56 -32.32
N ALA A 502 2.29 -11.88 -33.56
CA ALA A 502 2.80 -13.04 -34.28
C ALA A 502 4.32 -12.95 -34.57
N GLU A 503 4.84 -11.74 -34.80
CA GLU A 503 6.27 -11.46 -34.96
C GLU A 503 6.96 -11.30 -33.59
N ALA A 504 6.27 -10.76 -32.57
CA ALA A 504 6.82 -10.59 -31.22
C ALA A 504 7.05 -11.92 -30.50
N GLN A 505 6.29 -12.97 -30.81
CA GLN A 505 6.59 -14.32 -30.30
C GLN A 505 7.82 -14.94 -30.98
N ALA A 506 8.16 -14.54 -32.21
CA ALA A 506 9.30 -15.06 -32.95
C ALA A 506 10.64 -14.41 -32.53
N GLY A 507 10.60 -13.14 -32.13
CA GLY A 507 11.73 -12.49 -31.47
C GLY A 507 11.41 -12.32 -29.99
N ARG A 508 11.89 -13.24 -29.13
CA ARG A 508 11.99 -13.01 -27.67
C ARG A 508 12.85 -11.75 -27.44
N ILE A 509 12.21 -10.59 -27.56
CA ILE A 509 12.78 -9.29 -27.26
C ILE A 509 13.13 -9.36 -25.78
N GLU A 510 14.42 -9.20 -25.51
CA GLU A 510 15.04 -9.13 -24.20
C GLU A 510 14.08 -8.44 -23.23
N ALA A 511 13.67 -9.17 -22.20
CA ALA A 511 12.95 -8.63 -21.07
C ALA A 511 13.86 -7.57 -20.44
N THR A 512 13.72 -6.34 -20.92
CA THR A 512 14.27 -5.17 -20.26
C THR A 512 13.64 -5.23 -18.89
N THR A 513 14.46 -5.50 -17.88
CA THR A 513 14.08 -5.56 -16.47
C THR A 513 13.13 -4.40 -16.21
N MET A 514 11.85 -4.70 -16.06
CA MET A 514 10.90 -3.78 -15.47
C MET A 514 11.53 -3.42 -14.13
N SER A 515 11.83 -2.14 -13.95
CA SER A 515 12.51 -1.66 -12.76
C SER A 515 11.82 -2.24 -11.52
N GLU A 516 12.62 -2.56 -10.50
CA GLU A 516 12.20 -3.00 -9.16
C GLU A 516 11.13 -2.10 -8.52
N GLU A 517 10.80 -0.96 -9.13
CA GLU A 517 9.65 -0.12 -8.79
C GLU A 517 8.28 -0.82 -8.99
N PHE A 518 8.22 -1.97 -9.69
CA PHE A 518 7.01 -2.80 -9.83
C PHE A 518 6.82 -3.88 -8.75
N ASP A 519 7.74 -4.04 -7.78
CA ASP A 519 7.54 -4.97 -6.65
C ASP A 519 6.71 -4.35 -5.50
N GLY A 520 6.26 -3.11 -5.68
CA GLY A 520 5.08 -2.63 -4.97
C GLY A 520 3.87 -3.36 -5.52
N THR A 521 3.31 -4.27 -4.74
CA THR A 521 1.97 -4.86 -4.93
C THR A 521 1.09 -3.92 -5.75
N VAL A 522 0.72 -4.33 -6.97
CA VAL A 522 -0.31 -3.64 -7.77
C VAL A 522 -1.61 -3.74 -6.98
N GLU A 523 -1.80 -2.82 -6.04
CA GLU A 523 -3.07 -2.63 -5.36
C GLU A 523 -4.01 -2.04 -6.40
N ILE A 524 -4.81 -2.91 -7.02
CA ILE A 524 -5.92 -2.52 -7.88
C ILE A 524 -6.84 -1.65 -7.03
N GLU A 525 -7.00 -0.39 -7.40
CA GLU A 525 -7.96 0.51 -6.77
C GLU A 525 -9.34 -0.13 -6.78
N THR A 526 -10.05 -0.12 -5.65
CA THR A 526 -11.43 -0.59 -5.59
C THR A 526 -12.30 0.55 -5.07
N PHE A 527 -13.20 1.06 -5.90
CA PHE A 527 -14.21 2.01 -5.48
C PHE A 527 -15.50 1.25 -5.13
N PRO A 528 -16.11 1.45 -3.95
CA PRO A 528 -17.40 0.86 -3.61
C PRO A 528 -18.56 1.39 -4.46
#